data_AF-A0A6A3QSP3-F1
#
_entry.id   AF-A0A6A3QSP3-F1
#
_cell.length_a   1.000
_cell.length_b   1.000
_cell.length_c   1.000
_cell.angle_alpha   90.00
_cell.angle_beta   90.00
_cell.angle_gamma   90.00
#
_symmetry.space_group_name_H-M   'P 1'
#
loop_
_entity.id
_entity.type
_entity.pdbx_description
1 polymer ?
#
loop_
_entity_poly.entity_id
_entity_poly.type
_entity_poly.pdbx_seq_one_letter_code
_entity_poly.pdbx_strand_id
1 'polypeptide(L)'
;MNETAIDDALDYIKTIKDVDYAAAMEQHSQVMELDVSINKEREKRASALAGLILYGWKGREDALLSLLAEESSEAHASGGADHERLSTISSQIEDKDGALKSLEAHLKEQLQWVTGISSNVSESDRALRFKALRKLSKRLAKEQTTKEQLERERQEVMESFLQIDTELRKLIKGSLVKNVKNKC
;
A
#
# COMPACT_ATOMS: atom_id res chain seq x y z
N MET A 1 11.66 -5.46 -18.66
CA MET A 1 11.01 -4.59 -19.67
C MET A 1 11.88 -3.39 -20.03
N ASN A 2 12.40 -2.62 -19.07
CA ASN A 2 13.28 -1.48 -19.41
C ASN A 2 14.67 -1.87 -19.88
N GLU A 3 15.32 -2.90 -19.32
CA GLU A 3 16.66 -3.34 -19.76
C GLU A 3 16.68 -3.73 -21.24
N THR A 4 15.72 -4.56 -21.68
CA THR A 4 15.60 -4.95 -23.10
C THR A 4 15.39 -3.75 -24.02
N ALA A 5 14.60 -2.75 -23.61
CA ALA A 5 14.38 -1.56 -24.41
C ALA A 5 15.62 -0.64 -24.48
N ILE A 6 16.44 -0.61 -23.42
CA ILE A 6 17.72 0.10 -23.41
C ILE A 6 18.71 -0.61 -24.33
N ASP A 7 18.80 -1.95 -24.23
CA ASP A 7 19.67 -2.76 -25.08
C ASP A 7 19.32 -2.60 -26.57
N ASP A 8 18.02 -2.70 -26.91
CA ASP A 8 17.53 -2.51 -28.28
C ASP A 8 17.85 -1.09 -28.81
N ALA A 9 17.73 -0.06 -27.95
CA ALA A 9 18.06 1.32 -28.31
C ALA A 9 19.57 1.52 -28.52
N LEU A 10 20.41 0.92 -27.68
CA LEU A 10 21.87 0.97 -27.83
C LEU A 10 22.33 0.22 -29.09
N ASP A 11 21.72 -0.90 -29.41
CA ASP A 11 21.98 -1.64 -30.65
C ASP A 11 21.56 -0.83 -31.88
N TYR A 12 20.40 -0.15 -31.84
CA TYR A 12 20.00 0.77 -32.90
C TYR A 12 21.01 1.91 -33.08
N ILE A 13 21.44 2.57 -31.99
CA ILE A 13 22.44 3.64 -32.02
C ILE A 13 23.75 3.17 -32.65
N LYS A 14 24.16 1.93 -32.39
CA LYS A 14 25.36 1.33 -32.97
C LYS A 14 25.27 1.21 -34.49
N THR A 15 24.08 0.94 -35.05
CA THR A 15 23.88 0.82 -36.51
C THR A 15 23.93 2.16 -37.25
N ILE A 16 23.47 3.25 -36.61
CA ILE A 16 23.45 4.60 -37.23
C ILE A 16 24.75 5.37 -37.06
N LYS A 17 25.61 4.94 -36.12
CA LYS A 17 26.88 5.59 -35.78
C LYS A 17 27.82 5.78 -36.97
N ASP A 18 27.80 4.83 -37.90
CA ASP A 18 28.65 4.87 -39.10
C ASP A 18 28.10 5.81 -40.19
N VAL A 19 26.82 6.21 -40.09
CA VAL A 19 26.11 7.09 -41.04
C VAL A 19 26.06 8.53 -40.53
N ASP A 20 25.73 8.72 -39.25
CA ASP A 20 25.68 10.02 -38.58
C ASP A 20 26.16 9.90 -37.13
N TYR A 21 27.47 10.07 -36.95
CA TYR A 21 28.12 9.97 -35.65
C TYR A 21 27.60 11.02 -34.64
N ALA A 22 27.30 12.24 -35.11
CA ALA A 22 26.87 13.31 -34.23
C ALA A 22 25.47 13.01 -33.65
N ALA A 23 24.53 12.61 -34.50
CA ALA A 23 23.20 12.20 -34.07
C ALA A 23 23.24 10.95 -33.17
N ALA A 24 24.10 9.97 -33.49
CA ALA A 24 24.24 8.76 -32.68
C ALA A 24 24.76 9.06 -31.26
N MET A 25 25.73 9.98 -31.13
CA MET A 25 26.24 10.40 -29.82
C MET A 25 25.22 11.20 -29.01
N GLU A 26 24.43 12.06 -29.66
CA GLU A 26 23.35 12.79 -29.00
C GLU A 26 22.27 11.83 -28.47
N GLN A 27 21.81 10.88 -29.29
CA GLN A 27 20.82 9.88 -28.89
C GLN A 27 21.35 8.97 -27.77
N HIS A 28 22.62 8.58 -27.83
CA HIS A 28 23.26 7.84 -26.74
C HIS A 28 23.24 8.64 -25.43
N SER A 29 23.54 9.95 -25.47
CA SER A 29 23.44 10.80 -24.27
C SER A 29 22.02 10.82 -23.71
N GLN A 30 21.01 10.96 -24.56
CA GLN A 30 19.60 10.95 -24.14
C GLN A 30 19.18 9.62 -23.51
N VAL A 31 19.59 8.48 -24.08
CA VAL A 31 19.32 7.15 -23.50
C VAL A 31 19.94 7.02 -22.11
N MET A 32 21.20 7.45 -21.94
CA MET A 32 21.88 7.42 -20.64
C MET A 32 21.20 8.34 -19.61
N GLU A 33 20.78 9.54 -20.01
CA GLU A 33 20.05 10.47 -19.13
C GLU A 33 18.70 9.89 -18.67
N LEU A 34 18.00 9.20 -19.59
CA LEU A 34 16.75 8.52 -19.27
C LEU A 34 16.97 7.34 -18.33
N ASP A 35 18.02 6.52 -18.52
CA ASP A 35 18.35 5.42 -17.62
C ASP A 35 18.61 5.90 -16.19
N VAL A 36 19.41 6.96 -16.03
CA VAL A 36 19.66 7.59 -14.73
C VAL A 36 18.35 8.09 -14.11
N SER A 37 17.49 8.73 -14.90
CA SER A 37 16.21 9.27 -14.43
C SER A 37 15.25 8.15 -13.99
N ILE A 38 15.17 7.07 -14.75
CA ILE A 38 14.37 5.88 -14.44
C ILE A 38 14.88 5.23 -13.14
N ASN A 39 16.19 5.04 -13.01
CA ASN A 39 16.77 4.43 -11.82
C ASN A 39 16.50 5.26 -10.57
N LYS A 40 16.61 6.59 -10.66
CA LYS A 40 16.25 7.50 -9.57
C LYS A 40 14.78 7.36 -9.15
N GLU A 41 13.86 7.22 -10.10
CA GLU A 41 12.44 7.05 -9.77
C GLU A 41 12.14 5.65 -9.19
N ARG A 42 12.83 4.61 -9.66
CA ARG A 42 12.76 3.26 -9.06
C ARG A 42 13.22 3.29 -7.60
N GLU A 43 14.33 3.96 -7.30
CA GLU A 43 14.82 4.12 -5.93
C GLU A 43 13.82 4.86 -5.03
N LYS A 44 13.22 5.95 -5.53
CA LYS A 44 12.17 6.67 -4.78
C LYS A 44 10.97 5.76 -4.49
N ARG A 45 10.51 5.00 -5.48
CA ARG A 45 9.39 4.06 -5.30
C ARG A 45 9.71 2.98 -4.27
N ALA A 46 10.91 2.39 -4.34
CA ALA A 46 11.36 1.40 -3.38
C ALA A 46 11.46 1.98 -1.96
N SER A 47 11.98 3.21 -1.83
CA SER A 47 12.06 3.92 -0.54
C SER A 47 10.68 4.22 0.05
N ALA A 48 9.74 4.71 -0.78
CA ALA A 48 8.37 4.96 -0.35
C ALA A 48 7.66 3.67 0.08
N LEU A 49 7.82 2.58 -0.68
CA LEU A 49 7.26 1.27 -0.34
C LEU A 49 7.86 0.74 0.98
N ALA A 50 9.17 0.85 1.18
CA ALA A 50 9.81 0.49 2.44
C ALA A 50 9.22 1.27 3.62
N GLY A 51 8.96 2.57 3.45
CA GLY A 51 8.30 3.41 4.44
C GLY A 51 6.88 2.94 4.77
N LEU A 52 6.08 2.59 3.75
CA LEU A 52 4.73 2.06 3.94
C LEU A 52 4.72 0.73 4.69
N ILE A 53 5.63 -0.17 4.34
CA ILE A 53 5.78 -1.46 5.02
C ILE A 53 6.16 -1.21 6.48
N LEU A 54 7.20 -0.42 6.75
CA LEU A 54 7.62 -0.08 8.12
C LEU A 54 6.47 0.52 8.95
N TYR A 55 5.67 1.39 8.34
CA TYR A 55 4.50 1.96 9.01
C TYR A 55 3.44 0.90 9.34
N GLY A 56 3.12 -0.01 8.41
CA GLY A 56 2.15 -1.10 8.64
C GLY A 56 2.59 -2.13 9.69
N TRP A 57 3.90 -2.23 9.92
CA TRP A 57 4.52 -3.11 10.91
C TRP A 57 4.87 -2.40 12.23
N LYS A 58 4.49 -1.13 12.41
CA LYS A 58 4.76 -0.39 13.64
C LYS A 58 4.17 -1.11 14.86
N GLY A 59 4.99 -1.33 15.89
CA GLY A 59 4.63 -2.12 17.08
C GLY A 59 4.73 -3.64 16.91
N ARG A 60 5.10 -4.12 15.71
CA ARG A 60 5.35 -5.53 15.37
C ARG A 60 6.70 -5.69 14.67
N GLU A 61 7.67 -4.83 15.00
CA GLU A 61 8.97 -4.77 14.32
C GLU A 61 9.76 -6.08 14.44
N ASP A 62 9.64 -6.78 15.56
CA ASP A 62 10.31 -8.08 15.77
C ASP A 62 9.80 -9.15 14.80
N ALA A 63 8.49 -9.18 14.54
CA ALA A 63 7.89 -10.11 13.58
C ALA A 63 8.32 -9.80 12.14
N LEU A 64 8.46 -8.51 11.80
CA LEU A 64 9.04 -8.09 10.52
C LEU A 64 10.51 -8.53 10.41
N LEU A 65 11.30 -8.42 11.47
CA LEU A 65 12.69 -8.89 11.49
C LEU A 65 12.79 -10.41 11.26
N SER A 66 11.90 -11.20 11.88
CA SER A 66 11.82 -12.65 11.64
C SER A 66 11.51 -12.97 10.17
N LEU A 67 10.53 -12.28 9.59
CA LEU A 67 10.16 -12.44 8.17
C LEU A 67 11.32 -12.06 7.22
N LEU A 68 12.11 -11.06 7.58
CA LEU A 68 13.29 -10.63 6.82
C LEU A 68 14.51 -11.55 7.00
N ALA A 69 14.54 -12.38 8.05
CA ALA A 69 15.58 -13.38 8.29
C ALA A 69 15.35 -14.66 7.49
N GLU A 70 14.10 -14.95 7.12
CA GLU A 70 13.73 -16.08 6.27
C GLU A 70 14.22 -15.84 4.82
N GLU A 71 14.96 -16.81 4.27
CA GLU A 71 15.49 -16.73 2.90
C GLU A 71 14.36 -16.55 1.87
N SER A 72 14.62 -15.73 0.86
CA SER A 72 13.65 -15.52 -0.23
C SER A 72 13.48 -16.83 -1.00
N SER A 73 12.32 -17.46 -0.89
CA SER A 73 12.02 -18.64 -1.69
C SER A 73 11.73 -18.23 -3.14
N GLU A 74 12.62 -18.60 -4.06
CA GLU A 74 12.42 -18.41 -5.51
C GLU A 74 11.17 -19.15 -6.03
N ALA A 75 10.66 -20.15 -5.29
CA ALA A 75 9.53 -20.97 -5.68
C ALA A 75 8.17 -20.25 -5.69
N HIS A 76 8.06 -19.05 -5.10
CA HIS A 76 6.81 -18.28 -5.03
C HIS A 76 6.74 -17.07 -5.97
N ALA A 77 7.69 -16.91 -6.90
CA ALA A 77 7.74 -15.82 -7.89
C ALA A 77 6.61 -15.85 -8.95
N SER A 78 5.53 -16.61 -8.73
CA SER A 78 4.42 -16.81 -9.70
C SER A 78 3.28 -15.79 -9.57
N GLY A 79 3.31 -14.92 -8.55
CA GLY A 79 2.35 -13.82 -8.41
C GLY A 79 3.10 -12.54 -8.10
N GLY A 80 3.67 -11.92 -9.13
CA GLY A 80 4.45 -10.68 -8.99
C GLY A 80 3.72 -9.67 -8.10
N ALA A 81 4.41 -9.18 -7.08
CA ALA A 81 3.87 -8.20 -6.16
C ALA A 81 3.38 -6.97 -6.95
N ASP A 82 2.06 -6.81 -7.00
CA ASP A 82 1.42 -5.85 -7.88
C ASP A 82 1.14 -4.54 -7.14
N HIS A 83 1.81 -3.48 -7.58
CA HIS A 83 1.61 -2.14 -7.05
C HIS A 83 0.20 -1.62 -7.36
N GLU A 84 -0.43 -2.04 -8.45
CA GLU A 84 -1.81 -1.69 -8.79
C GLU A 84 -2.78 -2.32 -7.79
N ARG A 85 -2.62 -3.61 -7.49
CA ARG A 85 -3.36 -4.29 -6.43
C ARG A 85 -3.17 -3.61 -5.06
N LEU A 86 -1.93 -3.26 -4.68
CA LEU A 86 -1.66 -2.56 -3.43
C LEU A 86 -2.36 -1.19 -3.37
N SER A 87 -2.34 -0.43 -4.47
CA SER A 87 -3.05 0.84 -4.61
C SER A 87 -4.56 0.66 -4.46
N THR A 88 -5.13 -0.32 -5.17
CA THR A 88 -6.57 -0.61 -5.17
C THR A 88 -7.09 -0.95 -3.78
N ILE A 89 -6.40 -1.86 -3.08
CA ILE A 89 -6.79 -2.24 -1.71
C ILE A 89 -6.67 -1.02 -0.77
N SER A 90 -5.63 -0.20 -0.93
CA SER A 90 -5.44 0.99 -0.10
C SER A 90 -6.56 2.02 -0.30
N SER A 91 -6.98 2.27 -1.54
CA SER A 91 -8.13 3.13 -1.84
C SER A 91 -9.44 2.57 -1.27
N GLN A 92 -9.66 1.26 -1.36
CA GLN A 92 -10.84 0.64 -0.78
C GLN A 92 -10.87 0.77 0.75
N ILE A 93 -9.74 0.65 1.43
CA ILE A 93 -9.65 0.88 2.89
C ILE A 93 -10.02 2.33 3.22
N GLU A 94 -9.54 3.30 2.44
CA GLU A 94 -9.86 4.71 2.64
C GLU A 94 -11.37 4.98 2.48
N ASP A 95 -12.00 4.40 1.45
CA ASP A 95 -13.45 4.47 1.25
C ASP A 95 -14.21 3.87 2.44
N LYS A 96 -13.73 2.73 2.97
CA LYS A 96 -14.31 2.09 4.17
C LYS A 96 -14.16 2.96 5.41
N ASP A 97 -13.02 3.62 5.59
CA ASP A 97 -12.81 4.57 6.69
C ASP A 97 -13.76 5.76 6.62
N GLY A 98 -13.99 6.30 5.42
CA GLY A 98 -14.99 7.34 5.21
C GLY A 98 -16.40 6.87 5.58
N ALA A 99 -16.78 5.67 5.13
CA ALA A 99 -18.07 5.07 5.45
C ALA A 99 -18.25 4.80 6.95
N LEU A 100 -17.23 4.27 7.62
CA LEU A 100 -17.24 4.00 9.07
C LEU A 100 -17.42 5.30 9.85
N LYS A 101 -16.64 6.34 9.55
CA LYS A 101 -16.79 7.66 10.20
C LYS A 101 -18.20 8.23 10.06
N SER A 102 -18.79 8.13 8.86
CA SER A 102 -20.17 8.58 8.63
C SER A 102 -21.19 7.75 9.41
N LEU A 103 -21.01 6.42 9.47
CA LEU A 103 -21.90 5.54 10.22
C LEU A 103 -21.79 5.76 11.74
N GLU A 104 -20.59 5.98 12.26
CA GLU A 104 -20.35 6.31 13.66
C GLU A 104 -20.98 7.65 14.05
N ALA A 105 -20.87 8.67 13.20
CA ALA A 105 -21.52 9.96 13.41
C ALA A 105 -23.06 9.80 13.48
N HIS A 106 -23.66 9.10 12.51
CA HIS A 106 -25.09 8.81 12.52
C HIS A 106 -25.51 7.99 13.74
N LEU A 107 -24.71 7.00 14.16
CA LEU A 107 -25.01 6.21 15.35
C LEU A 107 -24.99 7.08 16.62
N LYS A 108 -24.01 7.96 16.74
CA LYS A 108 -23.88 8.90 17.87
C LYS A 108 -25.04 9.87 17.93
N GLU A 109 -25.45 10.43 16.79
CA GLU A 109 -26.65 11.28 16.70
C GLU A 109 -27.88 10.49 17.16
N GLN A 110 -28.16 9.33 16.57
CA GLN A 110 -29.32 8.50 16.91
C GLN A 110 -29.33 8.08 18.38
N LEU A 111 -28.16 7.82 18.99
CA LEU A 111 -28.03 7.56 20.42
C LEU A 111 -28.47 8.75 21.28
N GLN A 112 -28.10 9.98 20.90
CA GLN A 112 -28.56 11.19 21.62
C GLN A 112 -30.08 11.35 21.56
N TRP A 113 -30.71 11.01 20.43
CA TRP A 113 -32.19 11.03 20.30
C TRP A 113 -32.88 9.95 21.14
N VAL A 114 -32.17 8.87 21.49
CA VAL A 114 -32.67 7.78 22.33
C VAL A 114 -32.42 8.04 23.82
N THR A 115 -31.32 8.71 24.18
CA THR A 115 -31.04 9.09 25.58
C THR A 115 -31.73 10.38 26.00
N GLY A 116 -32.05 11.28 25.06
CA GLY A 116 -32.79 12.52 25.29
C GLY A 116 -34.33 12.38 25.24
N ILE A 117 -34.89 11.18 25.37
CA ILE A 117 -36.32 10.94 25.22
C ILE A 117 -37.12 11.68 26.30
N SER A 118 -37.90 12.68 25.88
CA SER A 118 -39.06 13.19 26.62
C SER A 118 -40.10 12.08 26.78
N SER A 119 -40.74 11.98 27.95
CA SER A 119 -41.69 10.93 28.35
C SER A 119 -42.92 10.72 27.44
N ASN A 120 -43.07 11.50 26.37
CA ASN A 120 -44.23 11.52 25.48
C ASN A 120 -44.08 10.71 24.17
N VAL A 121 -43.00 9.94 23.99
CA VAL A 121 -42.80 9.11 22.77
C VAL A 121 -43.55 7.78 22.88
N SER A 122 -44.41 7.48 21.91
CA SER A 122 -45.17 6.23 21.81
C SER A 122 -44.27 4.98 21.72
N GLU A 123 -44.74 3.83 22.20
CA GLU A 123 -44.02 2.55 22.10
C GLU A 123 -43.69 2.16 20.65
N SER A 124 -44.58 2.47 19.70
CA SER A 124 -44.36 2.24 18.28
C SER A 124 -43.16 3.04 17.76
N ASP A 125 -43.06 4.32 18.13
CA ASP A 125 -41.96 5.19 17.71
C ASP A 125 -40.63 4.74 18.32
N ARG A 126 -40.67 4.29 19.57
CA ARG A 126 -39.50 3.71 20.25
C ARG A 126 -39.03 2.44 19.53
N ALA A 127 -39.95 1.56 19.14
CA ALA A 127 -39.63 0.34 18.40
C ALA A 127 -39.01 0.64 17.02
N LEU A 128 -39.52 1.65 16.31
CA LEU A 128 -38.95 2.11 15.03
C LEU A 128 -37.52 2.64 15.20
N ARG A 129 -37.27 3.45 16.24
CA ARG A 129 -35.91 3.96 16.56
C ARG A 129 -34.94 2.84 16.87
N PHE A 130 -35.33 1.86 17.70
CA PHE A 130 -34.48 0.70 17.98
C PHE A 130 -34.22 -0.15 16.75
N LYS A 131 -35.21 -0.31 15.85
CA LYS A 131 -35.03 -1.00 14.58
C LYS A 131 -34.01 -0.28 13.68
N ALA A 132 -34.07 1.05 13.61
CA ALA A 132 -33.10 1.86 12.88
C ALA A 132 -31.69 1.75 13.47
N LEU A 133 -31.55 1.85 14.79
CA LEU A 133 -30.27 1.71 15.50
C LEU A 133 -29.65 0.32 15.26
N ARG A 134 -30.45 -0.74 15.33
CA ARG A 134 -30.00 -2.10 15.04
C ARG A 134 -29.54 -2.25 13.59
N LYS A 135 -30.20 -1.60 12.63
CA LYS A 135 -29.79 -1.59 11.22
C LYS A 135 -28.45 -0.87 11.03
N LEU A 136 -28.26 0.28 11.67
CA LEU A 136 -26.99 1.02 11.63
C LEU A 136 -25.85 0.22 12.25
N SER A 137 -26.07 -0.35 13.44
CA SER A 137 -25.08 -1.20 14.12
C SER A 137 -24.68 -2.41 13.27
N LYS A 138 -25.63 -3.09 12.63
CA LYS A 138 -25.33 -4.20 11.70
C LYS A 138 -24.50 -3.75 10.49
N ARG A 139 -24.78 -2.57 9.94
CA ARG A 139 -24.01 -2.01 8.82
C ARG A 139 -22.60 -1.64 9.25
N LEU A 140 -22.45 -0.98 10.40
CA LEU A 140 -21.15 -0.63 10.97
C LEU A 140 -20.28 -1.88 11.16
N ALA A 141 -20.83 -2.94 11.78
CA ALA A 141 -20.12 -4.20 11.96
C ALA A 141 -19.67 -4.82 10.62
N LYS A 142 -20.55 -4.80 9.60
CA LYS A 142 -20.20 -5.32 8.26
C LYS A 142 -19.07 -4.53 7.60
N GLU A 143 -19.12 -3.20 7.64
CA GLU A 143 -18.06 -2.37 7.06
C GLU A 143 -16.74 -2.58 7.80
N GLN A 144 -16.78 -2.71 9.13
CA GLN A 144 -15.60 -2.99 9.96
C GLN A 144 -14.96 -4.34 9.60
N THR A 145 -15.74 -5.42 9.53
CA THR A 145 -15.23 -6.74 9.13
C THR A 145 -14.64 -6.73 7.72
N THR A 146 -15.27 -5.98 6.81
CA THR A 146 -14.77 -5.84 5.42
C THR A 146 -13.45 -5.08 5.40
N LYS A 147 -13.32 -4.00 6.17
CA LYS A 147 -12.06 -3.26 6.32
C LYS A 147 -10.95 -4.15 6.88
N GLU A 148 -11.22 -4.89 7.94
CA GLU A 148 -10.24 -5.80 8.54
C GLU A 148 -9.76 -6.87 7.56
N GLN A 149 -10.65 -7.36 6.69
CA GLN A 149 -10.27 -8.28 5.61
C GLN A 149 -9.34 -7.61 4.59
N LEU A 150 -9.67 -6.39 4.15
CA LEU A 150 -8.82 -5.64 3.23
C LEU A 150 -7.45 -5.31 3.85
N GLU A 151 -7.39 -5.01 5.15
CA GLU A 151 -6.12 -4.78 5.86
C GLU A 151 -5.24 -6.04 5.90
N ARG A 152 -5.83 -7.23 6.05
CA ARG A 152 -5.11 -8.51 5.92
C ARG A 152 -4.61 -8.73 4.50
N GLU A 153 -5.44 -8.52 3.49
CA GLU A 153 -5.03 -8.67 2.09
C GLU A 153 -3.92 -7.68 1.70
N ARG A 154 -4.01 -6.42 2.18
CA ARG A 154 -2.95 -5.42 1.98
C ARG A 154 -1.63 -5.91 2.58
N GLN A 155 -1.69 -6.50 3.76
CA GLN A 155 -0.54 -7.04 4.46
C GLN A 155 0.11 -8.20 3.68
N GLU A 156 -0.69 -9.15 3.19
CA GLU A 156 -0.21 -10.25 2.35
C GLU A 156 0.50 -9.74 1.09
N VAL A 157 -0.07 -8.72 0.43
CA VAL A 157 0.57 -8.09 -0.74
C VAL A 157 1.90 -7.43 -0.35
N MET A 158 1.96 -6.70 0.77
CA MET A 158 3.20 -6.12 1.28
C MET A 158 4.27 -7.18 1.58
N GLU A 159 3.88 -8.32 2.13
CA GLU A 159 4.79 -9.44 2.41
C GLU A 159 5.32 -10.09 1.13
N SER A 160 4.50 -10.18 0.07
CA SER A 160 4.95 -10.68 -1.23
C SER A 160 6.07 -9.82 -1.85
N PHE A 161 6.05 -8.49 -1.65
CA PHE A 161 7.16 -7.62 -2.06
C PHE A 161 8.46 -7.99 -1.36
N LEU A 162 8.39 -8.37 -0.08
CA LEU A 162 9.57 -8.79 0.68
C LEU A 162 10.13 -10.11 0.15
N GLN A 163 9.31 -11.02 -0.35
CA GLN A 163 9.80 -12.29 -0.88
C GLN A 163 10.55 -12.13 -2.21
N ILE A 164 10.16 -11.15 -3.02
CA ILE A 164 10.66 -10.98 -4.40
C ILE A 164 11.79 -9.94 -4.47
N ASP A 165 11.71 -8.85 -3.70
CA ASP A 165 12.63 -7.71 -3.82
C ASP A 165 13.69 -7.71 -2.71
N THR A 166 14.88 -8.19 -3.06
CA THR A 166 16.04 -8.27 -2.15
C THR A 166 16.61 -6.89 -1.79
N GLU A 167 16.49 -5.89 -2.67
CA GLU A 167 16.94 -4.52 -2.40
C GLU A 167 15.98 -3.82 -1.42
N LEU A 168 14.67 -4.04 -1.59
CA LEU A 168 13.67 -3.60 -0.62
C LEU A 168 13.91 -4.20 0.77
N ARG A 169 14.23 -5.49 0.84
CA ARG A 169 14.63 -6.14 2.12
C ARG A 169 15.83 -5.44 2.76
N LYS A 170 16.87 -5.10 1.99
CA LYS A 170 18.05 -4.38 2.49
C LYS A 170 17.69 -2.99 3.00
N LEU A 171 16.86 -2.24 2.26
CA LEU A 171 16.39 -0.90 2.65
C LEU A 171 15.65 -0.92 4.00
N ILE A 172 14.77 -1.89 4.19
CA ILE A 172 13.98 -2.04 5.43
C ILE A 172 14.90 -2.45 6.60
N LYS A 173 15.78 -3.44 6.41
CA LYS A 173 16.79 -3.83 7.43
C LYS A 173 17.65 -2.65 7.85
N GLY A 174 18.14 -1.86 6.89
CA GLY A 174 18.96 -0.68 7.17
C GLY A 174 18.21 0.38 7.99
N SER A 175 16.91 0.55 7.74
CA SER A 175 16.05 1.51 8.44
C SER A 175 15.74 1.06 9.87
N LEU A 176 15.48 -0.23 10.08
CA LEU A 176 15.26 -0.80 11.42
C LEU A 176 16.50 -0.65 12.32
N VAL A 177 17.69 -0.95 11.79
CA VAL A 177 18.95 -0.82 12.55
C VAL A 177 19.22 0.64 12.95
N LYS A 178 18.93 1.61 12.08
CA LYS A 178 19.06 3.04 12.39
C LYS A 178 18.10 3.48 13.51
N ASN A 179 16.86 2.99 13.50
CA ASN A 179 15.86 3.31 14.51
C ASN A 179 16.19 2.73 15.90
N VAL A 180 16.85 1.57 15.97
CA VAL A 180 17.34 1.00 17.23
C VAL A 180 18.48 1.83 17.81
N LYS A 181 19.43 2.27 16.97
CA LYS A 181 20.56 3.10 17.41
C LYS A 181 20.15 4.48 17.93
N ASN A 182 19.05 5.04 17.46
CA ASN A 182 18.54 6.34 17.93
C ASN A 182 17.71 6.24 19.23
N LYS A 183 17.46 5.03 19.76
CA LYS A 183 16.74 4.80 21.02
C LYS A 183 17.66 4.43 22.20
N CYS A 184 18.97 4.29 21.96
CA CYS A 184 20.01 4.14 22.98
C CYS A 184 20.72 5.46 23.21
#